data_AF-A0A7S0TKM9-F1
#
_entry.id   AF-A0A7S0TKM9-F1
#
_cell.length_a   1.000
_cell.length_b   1.000
_cell.length_c   1.000
_cell.angle_alpha   90.00
_cell.angle_beta   90.00
_cell.angle_gamma   90.00
#
_symmetry.space_group_name_H-M   'P 1'
#
loop_
_entity.id
_entity.type
_entity.pdbx_description
1 polymer ?
#
loop_
_entity_poly.entity_id
_entity_poly.type
_entity_poly.pdbx_seq_one_letter_code
_entity_poly.pdbx_strand_id
1 'polypeptide(L)'
;RFYTSSVFTYLYCKIPYIYVQLITFMVKLYLVVIAVVAGSNLRLANSWMERVLPFLLVTVANCVYEGVLQIHVRLWNPLGMDVNAFPVTKYLEYVWKTTHQQLDPDSDILPSAC
;
A
#
# COMPACT_ATOMS: atom_id res chain seq x y z
N ARG A 1 20.91 -12.72 17.38
CA ARG A 1 19.85 -12.76 18.43
C ARG A 1 19.14 -11.40 18.64
N PHE A 2 19.24 -10.43 17.72
CA PHE A 2 18.70 -9.06 17.91
C PHE A 2 17.61 -8.62 16.91
N TYR A 3 17.31 -9.39 15.85
CA TYR A 3 16.42 -8.93 14.77
C TYR A 3 14.93 -8.95 15.12
N THR A 4 14.49 -9.84 16.01
CA THR A 4 13.07 -9.96 16.38
C THR A 4 12.55 -8.71 17.07
N SER A 5 13.33 -8.11 17.98
CA SER A 5 12.93 -6.90 18.72
C SER A 5 12.72 -5.69 17.82
N SER A 6 13.55 -5.50 16.79
CA SER A 6 13.40 -4.38 15.84
C SER A 6 12.11 -4.47 15.03
N VAL A 7 11.74 -5.67 14.56
CA VAL A 7 10.49 -5.88 13.81
C VAL A 7 9.28 -5.56 14.68
N PHE A 8 9.28 -6.00 15.95
CA PHE A 8 8.20 -5.67 16.89
C PHE A 8 8.14 -4.17 17.20
N THR A 9 9.27 -3.47 17.34
CA THR A 9 9.28 -2.01 17.54
C THR A 9 8.62 -1.28 16.37
N TYR A 10 8.90 -1.68 15.12
CA TYR A 10 8.23 -1.09 13.94
C TYR A 10 6.74 -1.48 13.83
N LEU A 11 6.36 -2.68 14.27
CA LEU A 11 4.95 -3.12 14.27
C LEU A 11 4.09 -2.39 15.31
N TYR A 12 4.67 -2.04 16.47
CA TYR A 12 3.97 -1.39 17.57
C TYR A 12 4.00 0.14 17.48
N CYS A 13 5.00 0.73 16.80
CA CYS A 13 5.00 2.16 16.48
C CYS A 13 4.10 2.44 15.27
N LYS A 14 2.79 2.22 15.44
CA LYS A 14 1.79 2.59 14.45
C LYS A 14 1.70 4.12 14.39
N ILE A 15 1.89 4.70 13.20
CA ILE A 15 1.51 6.09 12.92
C ILE A 15 0.09 6.32 13.44
N PRO A 16 -0.19 7.40 14.17
CA PRO A 16 -1.50 7.58 14.77
C PRO A 16 -2.57 7.68 13.69
N TYR A 17 -3.70 6.99 13.91
CA TYR A 17 -4.80 6.87 12.96
C TYR A 17 -5.28 8.22 12.40
N ILE A 18 -5.21 9.27 13.22
CA ILE A 18 -5.62 10.62 12.83
C ILE A 18 -4.77 11.20 11.69
N TYR A 19 -3.48 10.86 11.60
CA TYR A 19 -2.59 11.35 10.54
C TYR A 19 -2.97 10.75 9.18
N VAL A 20 -3.27 9.45 9.14
CA VAL A 20 -3.64 8.75 7.91
C VAL A 20 -4.97 9.28 7.36
N GLN A 21 -5.94 9.53 8.25
CA GLN A 21 -7.21 10.14 7.88
C GLN A 21 -7.05 11.58 7.38
N LEU A 22 -6.22 12.40 8.04
CA LEU A 22 -5.91 13.76 7.61
C LEU A 22 -5.27 13.81 6.22
N ILE A 23 -4.27 12.95 5.96
CA ILE A 23 -3.60 12.89 4.66
C ILE A 23 -4.59 12.47 3.57
N THR A 24 -5.39 11.44 3.83
CA THR A 24 -6.42 10.96 2.88
C THR A 24 -7.44 12.06 2.58
N PHE A 25 -7.90 12.78 3.60
CA PHE A 25 -8.83 13.88 3.46
C PHE A 25 -8.22 15.03 2.63
N MET A 26 -6.97 15.41 2.92
CA MET A 26 -6.28 16.48 2.19
C MET A 26 -6.06 16.14 0.71
N VAL A 27 -5.66 14.89 0.41
CA VAL A 27 -5.47 14.44 -0.98
C VAL A 27 -6.80 14.48 -1.75
N LYS A 28 -7.90 14.01 -1.15
CA LYS A 28 -9.21 14.05 -1.79
C LYS A 28 -9.73 15.47 -1.97
N LEU A 29 -9.53 16.35 -0.99
CA LEU A 29 -9.90 17.76 -1.07
C LEU A 29 -9.13 18.46 -2.21
N TYR A 30 -7.83 18.19 -2.32
CA TYR A 30 -7.00 18.72 -3.41
C TYR A 30 -7.49 18.26 -4.80
N LEU A 31 -7.85 16.98 -4.95
CA LEU A 31 -8.40 16.45 -6.20
C LEU A 31 -9.74 17.09 -6.57
N VAL A 32 -10.62 17.36 -5.58
CA VAL A 32 -11.88 18.08 -5.79
C VAL A 32 -11.63 19.51 -6.28
N VAL A 33 -10.69 20.23 -5.66
CA VAL A 33 -10.35 21.61 -6.08
C VAL A 33 -9.82 21.63 -7.52
N ILE A 34 -8.93 20.71 -7.88
CA ILE A 34 -8.42 20.58 -9.26
C ILE A 34 -9.56 20.29 -10.24
N ALA A 35 -10.49 19.40 -9.90
CA ALA A 35 -11.63 19.07 -10.75
C ALA A 35 -12.52 20.30 -11.00
N VAL A 36 -12.77 21.12 -9.98
CA VAL A 36 -13.54 22.37 -10.11
C VAL A 36 -12.83 23.37 -11.02
N VAL A 37 -11.51 23.56 -10.85
CA VAL A 37 -10.71 24.48 -11.69
C VAL A 37 -10.63 24.00 -13.15
N ALA A 38 -10.48 22.70 -13.37
CA ALA A 38 -10.50 22.16 -14.72
C ALA A 38 -11.88 22.29 -15.38
N GLY A 39 -12.96 22.10 -14.60
CA GLY A 39 -14.33 22.31 -15.07
C GLY A 39 -14.63 23.77 -15.43
N SER A 40 -14.10 24.74 -14.67
CA SER A 40 -14.25 26.16 -15.02
C SER A 40 -13.47 26.53 -16.30
N ASN A 41 -12.26 25.98 -16.47
CA ASN A 41 -11.47 26.16 -17.70
C ASN A 41 -12.14 25.54 -18.93
N LEU A 42 -12.80 24.39 -18.77
CA LEU A 42 -13.56 23.73 -19.85
C LEU A 42 -14.71 24.62 -20.37
N ARG A 43 -15.34 25.39 -19.49
CA ARG A 43 -16.43 26.31 -19.85
C ARG A 43 -15.96 27.48 -20.73
N LEU A 44 -14.71 27.92 -20.56
CA LEU A 44 -14.12 29.04 -21.29
C LEU A 44 -13.37 28.60 -22.57
N ALA A 45 -13.16 27.30 -22.74
CA ALA A 45 -12.38 26.72 -23.83
C ALA A 45 -13.10 26.84 -25.19
N ASN A 46 -12.42 27.47 -26.14
CA ASN A 46 -12.96 27.77 -27.47
C ASN A 46 -12.46 26.76 -28.52
N SER A 47 -11.30 26.14 -28.29
CA SER A 47 -10.74 25.09 -29.14
C SER A 47 -10.94 23.68 -28.58
N TRP A 48 -10.96 22.66 -29.45
CA TRP A 48 -11.09 21.26 -29.02
C TRP A 48 -9.90 20.81 -28.16
N MET A 49 -8.70 21.32 -28.46
CA MET A 49 -7.47 20.96 -27.77
C MET A 49 -7.45 21.51 -26.34
N GLU A 50 -7.97 22.73 -26.14
CA GLU A 50 -8.19 23.34 -24.81
C GLU A 50 -9.21 22.59 -23.96
N ARG A 51 -10.10 21.80 -24.57
CA ARG A 51 -11.09 20.98 -23.83
C ARG A 51 -10.52 19.64 -23.39
N VAL A 52 -9.74 19.00 -24.26
CA VAL A 52 -9.20 17.66 -24.01
C VAL A 52 -8.02 17.69 -23.04
N LEU A 53 -7.13 18.67 -23.16
CA LEU A 53 -5.93 18.78 -22.34
C LEU A 53 -6.19 18.86 -20.82
N PRO A 54 -7.07 19.74 -20.30
CA PRO A 54 -7.34 19.81 -18.87
C PRO A 54 -8.02 18.53 -18.37
N PHE A 55 -8.88 17.89 -19.17
CA PHE A 55 -9.51 16.64 -18.81
C PHE A 55 -8.47 15.52 -18.62
N LEU A 56 -7.55 15.37 -19.58
CA LEU A 56 -6.46 14.40 -19.51
C LEU A 56 -5.55 14.67 -18.29
N LEU A 57 -5.21 15.93 -18.03
CA LEU A 57 -4.36 16.31 -16.91
C LEU A 57 -5.02 15.98 -15.55
N VAL A 58 -6.32 16.24 -15.41
CA VAL A 58 -7.09 15.87 -14.20
C VAL A 58 -7.13 14.35 -14.03
N THR A 59 -7.36 13.58 -15.10
CA THR A 59 -7.38 12.12 -15.02
C THR A 59 -6.02 11.57 -14.59
N VAL A 60 -4.93 12.06 -15.19
CA VAL A 60 -3.57 11.65 -14.82
C VAL A 60 -3.27 12.03 -13.37
N ALA A 61 -3.61 13.25 -12.95
CA ALA A 61 -3.43 13.69 -11.56
C ALA A 61 -4.20 12.78 -10.58
N ASN A 62 -5.47 12.48 -10.87
CA ASN A 62 -6.26 11.56 -10.04
C ASN A 62 -5.60 10.17 -9.95
N CYS A 63 -5.17 9.60 -11.07
CA CYS A 63 -4.49 8.30 -11.07
C CYS A 63 -3.20 8.32 -10.25
N VAL A 64 -2.40 9.38 -10.35
CA VAL A 64 -1.14 9.50 -9.60
C VAL A 64 -1.42 9.65 -8.10
N TYR A 65 -2.30 10.57 -7.70
CA TYR A 65 -2.55 10.82 -6.28
C TYR A 65 -3.28 9.66 -5.59
N GLU A 66 -4.30 9.06 -6.22
CA GLU A 66 -4.94 7.85 -5.69
C GLU A 66 -3.98 6.66 -5.71
N GLY A 67 -3.14 6.53 -6.74
CA GLY A 67 -2.11 5.48 -6.80
C GLY A 67 -1.12 5.58 -5.64
N VAL A 68 -0.61 6.77 -5.36
CA VAL A 68 0.29 7.03 -4.23
C VAL A 68 -0.40 6.76 -2.89
N LEU A 69 -1.68 7.15 -2.76
CA LEU A 69 -2.46 6.87 -1.56
C LEU A 69 -2.64 5.36 -1.33
N GLN A 70 -2.93 4.60 -2.38
CA GLN A 70 -3.05 3.14 -2.30
C GLN A 70 -1.73 2.46 -1.92
N ILE A 71 -0.60 2.95 -2.45
CA ILE A 71 0.72 2.46 -2.05
C ILE A 71 0.94 2.71 -0.56
N HIS A 72 0.62 3.91 -0.06
CA HIS A 72 0.75 4.23 1.35
C HIS A 72 -0.08 3.30 2.25
N VAL A 73 -1.33 3.01 1.86
CA VAL A 73 -2.20 2.08 2.58
C VAL A 73 -1.67 0.65 2.58
N ARG A 74 -1.06 0.19 1.48
CA ARG A 74 -0.43 -1.16 1.44
C ARG A 74 0.86 -1.21 2.24
N LEU A 75 1.67 -0.16 2.21
CA LEU A 75 2.92 -0.08 2.96
C LEU A 75 2.69 0.00 4.47
N TRP A 76 1.52 0.49 4.88
CA TRP A 76 1.12 0.59 6.27
C TRP A 76 1.05 -0.77 6.98
N ASN A 77 0.61 -1.82 6.28
CA ASN A 77 0.54 -3.17 6.84
C ASN A 77 1.18 -4.20 5.90
N PRO A 78 2.53 -4.25 5.86
CA PRO A 78 3.24 -5.12 4.92
C PRO A 78 3.19 -6.61 5.32
N LEU A 79 2.70 -6.93 6.53
CA LEU A 79 2.48 -8.29 7.01
C LEU A 79 0.99 -8.70 6.95
N GLY A 80 0.17 -7.92 6.25
CA GLY A 80 -1.24 -8.22 6.03
C GLY A 80 -1.46 -9.41 5.10
N MET A 81 -2.71 -9.57 4.68
CA MET A 81 -3.13 -10.60 3.71
C MET A 81 -3.17 -10.06 2.27
N ASP A 82 -2.58 -8.89 2.03
CA ASP A 82 -2.57 -8.28 0.70
C ASP A 82 -1.70 -9.08 -0.28
N VAL A 83 -2.03 -9.04 -1.57
CA VAL A 83 -1.29 -9.75 -2.63
C VAL A 83 0.20 -9.35 -2.66
N ASN A 84 0.52 -8.13 -2.25
CA ASN A 84 1.87 -7.59 -2.20
C ASN A 84 2.48 -7.62 -0.79
N ALA A 85 1.84 -8.28 0.17
CA ALA A 85 2.38 -8.46 1.51
C ALA A 85 3.54 -9.45 1.52
N PHE A 86 4.40 -9.36 2.53
CA PHE A 86 5.50 -10.31 2.69
C PHE A 86 4.93 -11.71 2.96
N PRO A 87 5.42 -12.76 2.28
CA PRO A 87 4.93 -14.12 2.45
C PRO A 87 5.51 -14.76 3.72
N VAL A 88 5.13 -14.24 4.89
CA VAL A 88 5.66 -14.66 6.20
C VAL A 88 5.40 -16.13 6.45
N THR A 89 4.22 -16.64 6.10
CA THR A 89 3.85 -18.06 6.27
C THR A 89 4.77 -18.99 5.49
N LYS A 90 5.04 -18.69 4.21
CA LYS A 90 5.96 -19.49 3.38
C LYS A 90 7.39 -19.45 3.92
N TYR A 91 7.83 -18.29 4.39
CA TYR A 91 9.15 -18.16 5.02
C TYR A 91 9.24 -18.96 6.32
N LEU A 92 8.22 -18.90 7.18
CA LEU A 92 8.19 -19.63 8.44
C LEU A 92 8.18 -21.14 8.22
N GLU A 93 7.41 -21.63 7.25
CA GLU A 93 7.36 -23.03 6.85
C GLU A 93 8.73 -23.51 6.33
N TYR A 94 9.42 -22.70 5.52
CA TYR A 94 10.77 -23.00 5.05
C TYR A 94 11.78 -23.09 6.20
N VAL A 95 11.77 -22.13 7.12
CA VAL A 95 12.68 -22.13 8.29
C VAL A 95 12.38 -23.32 9.20
N TRP A 96 11.11 -23.61 9.43
CA TRP A 96 10.68 -24.76 10.22
C TRP A 96 11.23 -26.07 9.63
N LYS A 97 10.99 -26.29 8.33
CA LYS A 97 11.43 -27.48 7.60
C LYS A 97 12.94 -27.64 7.62
N THR A 98 13.68 -26.58 7.29
CA THR A 98 15.15 -26.62 7.26
C THR A 98 15.77 -26.84 8.64
N THR A 99 15.21 -26.23 9.68
CA THR A 99 15.71 -26.42 11.06
C THR A 99 15.44 -27.84 11.56
N HIS A 100 14.25 -28.40 11.28
CA HIS A 100 13.92 -29.78 11.68
C HIS A 100 14.75 -30.81 10.91
N GLN A 101 14.96 -30.60 9.60
CA GLN A 101 15.84 -31.45 8.79
C GLN A 101 17.31 -31.43 9.29
N GLN A 102 17.76 -30.33 9.87
CA GLN A 102 19.10 -30.23 10.47
C GLN A 102 19.19 -30.87 11.86
N LEU A 103 18.07 -30.92 12.59
CA LEU A 103 18.02 -31.44 13.95
C LEU A 103 17.79 -32.96 13.97
N ASP A 104 17.00 -33.48 13.04
CA ASP A 104 16.66 -34.89 12.93
C ASP A 104 16.45 -35.26 11.45
N PRO A 105 17.48 -35.81 10.77
CA PRO A 105 17.46 -36.03 9.32
C PRO A 105 16.47 -37.12 8.88
N ASP A 106 15.91 -37.91 9.80
CA ASP A 106 15.04 -39.06 9.52
C ASP A 106 13.56 -38.90 9.94
N SER A 107 13.15 -37.76 10.51
CA SER A 107 11.74 -37.56 10.95
C SER A 107 10.90 -36.77 9.94
N ASP A 108 10.21 -37.48 9.05
CA ASP A 108 9.20 -36.98 8.10
C ASP A 108 7.86 -36.57 8.80
N ILE A 109 7.91 -35.83 9.91
CA ILE A 109 6.70 -35.41 10.63
C ILE A 109 6.36 -33.97 10.23
N LEU A 110 5.55 -33.85 9.17
CA LEU A 110 4.90 -32.57 8.81
C LEU A 110 3.75 -32.28 9.79
N PRO A 111 3.66 -31.10 10.43
CA PRO A 111 2.42 -30.68 11.05
C PRO A 111 1.40 -30.36 9.95
N SER A 112 0.30 -31.12 9.92
CA SER A 112 -0.85 -30.84 9.04
C SER A 112 -1.43 -29.47 9.40
N ALA A 113 -1.33 -28.53 8.46
CA ALA A 113 -2.01 -27.25 8.54
C ALA A 113 -3.53 -27.46 8.48
N CYS A 114 -4.23 -27.05 9.54
CA CYS A 114 -5.64 -26.64 9.49
C CYS A 114 -5.70 -25.13 9.30
#